data_AF-A0AAJ6HUN4-F1
#
_entry.id   AF-A0AAJ6HUN4-F1
#
_cell.length_a   1.000
_cell.length_b   1.000
_cell.length_c   1.000
_cell.angle_alpha   90.00
_cell.angle_beta   90.00
_cell.angle_gamma   90.00
#
_symmetry.space_group_name_H-M   'P 1'
#
loop_
_entity.id
_entity.type
_entity.pdbx_description
1 polymer ?
#
loop_
_entity_poly.entity_id
_entity_poly.type
_entity_poly.pdbx_seq_one_letter_code
_entity_poly.pdbx_strand_id
1 'polypeptide(L)'
;MARTRIQAAERPVGEIFSDAYRFSVPRYQRPYAWTVEQAGEMLDDLLTAARCAHNLEDSDPYFLGSVVLVKEEGVADAEVVDGQQRLTTLIMLLSVVRQFLPASFAASLNRRIFQEGDPIKGTMDQPRLTLKDRDQSFFEKQILDGEGVSALEKVATAGLTDSQRNLVLNARLFRDRFAQLSADECRRLVSFVDGYTYLVVVATQDFDSAYRIFTVLNERGLNLTHSDILKSEIIGQVPSDAQDAYTATWEGEEEALGRREFAELFAHIRMVYAKTKARETILKEFRAAVLSRVPDPRVFVSNVLVPYSDAFKAVSRASYQAEEDAEAVNDLLRSLNLLDNTDWIPPAISFFSRHGGDQATTLAFIRNLDRLASSMHIRRVDVTQRVERYGRVLRAVERGEDLTHPDSPLQLDDDERSQTLNLLDGEIYTVVRLRLYVLLRLDSTLSSGGANYEHPFITVEHVLPQNPKADSDWRALFTDEERAYWVHRLANLLLLTRRKNSEASNRSFDEKKSGYFTGRSGASPFPLTSQVLHQPKWTPEVLQQRQGELLSHLKDLWRL
;
A
#
# COMPACT_ATOMS: atom_id res chain seq x y z
N MET A 1 9.51 -19.92 23.54
CA MET A 1 8.36 -19.50 22.71
C MET A 1 7.59 -20.74 22.33
N ALA A 2 6.33 -20.86 22.73
CA ALA A 2 5.48 -21.95 22.27
C ALA A 2 5.36 -21.85 20.74
N ARG A 3 5.59 -22.96 20.02
CA ARG A 3 5.41 -23.02 18.57
C ARG A 3 3.93 -22.80 18.28
N THR A 4 3.56 -21.72 17.58
CA THR A 4 2.20 -21.57 17.06
C THR A 4 1.91 -22.75 16.13
N ARG A 5 0.89 -23.53 16.46
CA ARG A 5 0.47 -24.70 15.69
C ARG A 5 -0.60 -24.27 14.69
N ILE A 6 -0.29 -24.38 13.40
CA ILE A 6 -1.27 -24.17 12.33
C ILE A 6 -1.97 -25.50 12.08
N GLN A 7 -3.30 -25.49 12.10
CA GLN A 7 -4.11 -26.64 11.72
C GLN A 7 -4.85 -26.31 10.44
N ALA A 8 -4.63 -27.10 9.39
CA ALA A 8 -5.35 -26.99 8.13
C ALA A 8 -5.94 -28.35 7.79
N ALA A 9 -7.26 -28.40 7.62
CA ALA A 9 -7.97 -29.63 7.24
C ALA A 9 -9.16 -29.28 6.35
N GLU A 10 -9.43 -30.13 5.37
CA GLU A 10 -10.73 -30.12 4.69
C GLU A 10 -11.80 -30.64 5.66
N ARG A 11 -12.95 -29.95 5.70
CA ARG A 11 -14.07 -30.30 6.57
C ARG A 11 -15.37 -30.19 5.78
N PRO A 12 -16.26 -31.18 5.86
CA PRO A 12 -17.59 -31.07 5.26
C PRO A 12 -18.40 -30.01 6.00
N VAL A 13 -19.28 -29.31 5.30
CA VAL A 13 -20.10 -28.24 5.87
C VAL A 13 -20.95 -28.72 7.05
N GLY A 14 -21.42 -29.98 7.03
CA GLY A 14 -22.14 -30.58 8.16
C GLY A 14 -21.31 -30.70 9.44
N GLU A 15 -19.98 -30.89 9.33
CA GLU A 15 -19.07 -30.86 10.49
C GLU A 15 -18.80 -29.42 10.94
N ILE A 16 -18.69 -28.48 10.00
CA ILE A 16 -18.48 -27.05 10.26
C ILE A 16 -19.68 -26.46 11.02
N PHE A 17 -20.89 -26.88 10.72
CA PHE A 17 -22.11 -26.47 11.44
C PHE A 17 -22.55 -27.49 12.49
N SER A 18 -21.59 -28.13 13.17
CA SER A 18 -21.79 -29.02 14.31
C SER A 18 -21.34 -28.38 15.63
N ASP A 19 -21.45 -29.10 16.75
CA ASP A 19 -21.02 -28.63 18.07
C ASP A 19 -19.50 -28.41 18.19
N ALA A 20 -18.73 -28.81 17.18
CA ALA A 20 -17.30 -28.52 17.09
C ALA A 20 -16.98 -27.04 16.83
N TYR A 21 -17.95 -26.25 16.33
CA TYR A 21 -17.74 -24.85 15.97
C TYR A 21 -18.91 -23.94 16.38
N ARG A 22 -18.55 -22.78 16.92
CA ARG A 22 -19.42 -21.62 17.13
C ARG A 22 -18.70 -20.39 16.60
N PHE A 23 -19.20 -19.85 15.49
CA PHE A 23 -18.55 -18.77 14.76
C PHE A 23 -18.96 -17.40 15.28
N SER A 24 -17.98 -16.55 15.55
CA SER A 24 -18.18 -15.13 15.80
C SER A 24 -17.52 -14.31 14.69
N VAL A 25 -18.24 -13.31 14.17
CA VAL A 25 -17.69 -12.33 13.22
C VAL A 25 -17.16 -11.14 14.03
N PRO A 26 -15.84 -10.93 14.06
CA PRO A 26 -15.25 -9.84 14.82
C PRO A 26 -15.68 -8.45 14.38
N ARG A 27 -15.53 -7.48 15.29
CA ARG A 27 -15.85 -6.07 15.04
C ARG A 27 -15.01 -5.44 13.92
N TYR A 28 -13.79 -5.93 13.66
CA TYR A 28 -12.90 -5.43 12.61
C TYR A 28 -13.23 -5.95 11.19
N GLN A 29 -14.05 -6.98 11.05
CA GLN A 29 -14.44 -7.50 9.73
C GLN A 29 -15.40 -6.54 9.00
N ARG A 30 -15.49 -6.55 7.68
CA ARG A 30 -16.54 -5.76 7.00
C ARG A 30 -17.93 -6.39 7.20
N PRO A 31 -19.03 -5.63 7.22
CA PRO A 31 -20.38 -6.20 7.23
C PRO A 31 -20.65 -7.14 6.03
N TYR A 32 -21.75 -7.90 6.08
CA TYR A 32 -22.17 -8.72 4.95
C TYR A 32 -22.40 -7.84 3.71
N ALA A 33 -21.78 -8.19 2.58
CA ALA A 33 -21.67 -7.37 1.38
C ALA A 33 -21.94 -8.15 0.09
N TRP A 34 -22.14 -9.47 0.15
CA TRP A 34 -22.50 -10.24 -1.02
C TRP A 34 -23.85 -9.81 -1.59
N THR A 35 -23.88 -9.54 -2.90
CA THR A 35 -25.09 -9.16 -3.63
C THR A 35 -25.84 -10.39 -4.15
N VAL A 36 -26.99 -10.17 -4.78
CA VAL A 36 -27.81 -11.24 -5.36
C VAL A 36 -27.07 -12.02 -6.45
N GLU A 37 -26.14 -11.38 -7.16
CA GLU A 37 -25.29 -12.03 -8.17
C GLU A 37 -24.40 -13.10 -7.52
N GLN A 38 -23.60 -12.72 -6.51
CA GLN A 38 -22.67 -13.64 -5.85
C GLN A 38 -23.38 -14.77 -5.09
N ALA A 39 -24.47 -14.44 -4.41
CA ALA A 39 -25.29 -15.43 -3.72
C ALA A 39 -26.01 -16.37 -4.71
N GLY A 40 -26.48 -15.83 -5.84
CA GLY A 40 -27.09 -16.59 -6.92
C GLY A 40 -26.12 -17.58 -7.55
N GLU A 41 -24.91 -17.12 -7.92
CA GLU A 41 -23.83 -17.97 -8.44
C GLU A 41 -23.52 -19.13 -7.49
N MET A 42 -23.35 -18.85 -6.18
CA MET A 42 -23.11 -19.90 -5.18
C MET A 42 -24.24 -20.94 -5.15
N LEU A 43 -25.50 -20.50 -5.19
CA LEU A 43 -26.65 -21.42 -5.20
C LEU A 43 -26.72 -22.22 -6.50
N ASP A 44 -26.46 -21.58 -7.65
CA ASP A 44 -26.50 -22.23 -8.96
C ASP A 44 -25.42 -23.29 -9.11
N ASP A 45 -24.21 -23.03 -8.62
CA ASP A 45 -23.12 -23.99 -8.59
C ASP A 45 -23.47 -25.19 -7.70
N LEU A 46 -23.99 -24.95 -6.49
CA LEU A 46 -24.40 -26.00 -5.57
C LEU A 46 -25.56 -26.85 -6.14
N LEU A 47 -26.55 -26.23 -6.77
CA LEU A 47 -27.64 -26.93 -7.43
C LEU A 47 -27.16 -27.75 -8.62
N THR A 48 -26.24 -27.22 -9.41
CA THR A 48 -25.67 -27.90 -10.58
C THR A 48 -24.87 -29.12 -10.13
N ALA A 49 -23.95 -28.94 -9.18
CA ALA A 49 -23.16 -30.02 -8.59
C ALA A 49 -24.06 -31.08 -7.94
N ALA A 50 -25.06 -30.65 -7.16
CA ALA A 50 -26.04 -31.55 -6.56
C ALA A 50 -26.89 -32.29 -7.60
N ARG A 51 -27.05 -31.80 -8.84
CA ARG A 51 -27.84 -32.45 -9.90
C ARG A 51 -27.03 -33.46 -10.72
N CYS A 52 -25.73 -33.21 -10.92
CA CYS A 52 -24.86 -33.98 -11.82
C CYS A 52 -24.64 -35.45 -11.42
N ALA A 53 -24.71 -35.80 -10.14
CA ALA A 53 -24.54 -37.19 -9.71
C ALA A 53 -25.82 -38.02 -9.93
N HIS A 54 -25.74 -39.33 -10.16
CA HIS A 54 -26.93 -40.20 -10.13
C HIS A 54 -27.29 -40.61 -8.69
N ASN A 55 -26.29 -40.86 -7.85
CA ASN A 55 -26.38 -41.02 -6.40
C ASN A 55 -25.42 -40.03 -5.73
N LEU A 56 -25.77 -39.50 -4.55
CA LEU A 56 -24.89 -38.56 -3.84
C LEU A 56 -23.57 -39.20 -3.39
N GLU A 57 -23.56 -40.51 -3.13
CA GLU A 57 -22.38 -41.30 -2.73
C GLU A 57 -21.31 -41.39 -3.84
N ASP A 58 -21.71 -41.22 -5.10
CA ASP A 58 -20.83 -41.21 -6.27
C ASP A 58 -20.46 -39.77 -6.70
N SER A 59 -20.86 -38.76 -5.93
CA SER A 59 -20.63 -37.36 -6.27
C SER A 59 -19.22 -36.92 -5.88
N ASP A 60 -18.55 -36.21 -6.78
CA ASP A 60 -17.29 -35.53 -6.47
C ASP A 60 -17.52 -34.47 -5.37
N PRO A 61 -16.57 -34.32 -4.42
CA PRO A 61 -16.66 -33.31 -3.38
C PRO A 61 -16.62 -31.91 -3.99
N TYR A 62 -17.60 -31.07 -3.65
CA TYR A 62 -17.64 -29.68 -4.10
C TYR A 62 -16.86 -28.79 -3.13
N PHE A 63 -15.87 -28.08 -3.67
CA PHE A 63 -15.01 -27.22 -2.88
C PHE A 63 -15.52 -25.77 -2.87
N LEU A 64 -15.96 -25.29 -1.70
CA LEU A 64 -16.53 -23.95 -1.50
C LEU A 64 -15.47 -22.91 -1.05
N GLY A 65 -14.19 -23.27 -1.12
CA GLY A 65 -13.06 -22.41 -0.75
C GLY A 65 -12.52 -22.64 0.67
N SER A 66 -11.75 -21.67 1.19
CA SER A 66 -11.12 -21.74 2.50
C SER A 66 -11.76 -20.82 3.54
N VAL A 67 -11.68 -21.15 4.83
CA VAL A 67 -12.08 -20.28 5.94
C VAL A 67 -10.90 -20.18 6.89
N VAL A 68 -10.58 -18.96 7.34
CA VAL A 68 -9.49 -18.72 8.28
C VAL A 68 -10.07 -18.33 9.64
N LEU A 69 -9.65 -19.02 10.69
CA LEU A 69 -10.21 -18.93 12.03
C LEU A 69 -9.11 -18.70 13.08
N VAL A 70 -9.47 -17.94 14.12
CA VAL A 70 -8.79 -18.01 15.42
C VAL A 70 -9.60 -18.94 16.30
N LYS A 71 -9.02 -20.08 16.66
CA LYS A 71 -9.70 -21.16 17.39
C LYS A 71 -8.70 -21.96 18.22
N GLU A 72 -9.03 -22.19 19.48
CA GLU A 72 -8.28 -23.10 20.34
C GLU A 72 -8.68 -24.57 20.13
N GLU A 73 -7.72 -25.48 20.30
CA GLU A 73 -7.94 -26.92 20.14
C GLU A 73 -8.88 -27.42 21.25
N GLY A 74 -10.01 -28.04 20.87
CA GLY A 74 -11.03 -28.53 21.80
C GLY A 74 -12.08 -27.49 22.27
N VAL A 75 -11.95 -26.21 21.91
CA VAL A 75 -12.93 -25.16 22.25
C VAL A 75 -13.82 -24.86 21.04
N ALA A 76 -15.15 -24.89 21.17
CA ALA A 76 -16.04 -24.68 20.04
C ALA A 76 -15.96 -23.26 19.45
N ASP A 77 -15.65 -22.25 20.27
CA ASP A 77 -15.55 -20.86 19.85
C ASP A 77 -14.47 -20.64 18.79
N ALA A 78 -14.90 -20.08 17.66
CA ALA A 78 -14.06 -19.80 16.52
C ALA A 78 -14.36 -18.39 16.00
N GLU A 79 -13.35 -17.52 16.04
CA GLU A 79 -13.45 -16.17 15.51
C GLU A 79 -13.05 -16.14 14.03
N VAL A 80 -13.91 -15.59 13.18
CA VAL A 80 -13.75 -15.65 11.71
C VAL A 80 -12.86 -14.51 11.21
N VAL A 81 -11.68 -14.85 10.69
CA VAL A 81 -10.74 -13.91 10.06
C VAL A 81 -10.97 -13.81 8.55
N ASP A 82 -11.38 -14.90 7.90
CA ASP A 82 -11.76 -14.90 6.48
C ASP A 82 -12.81 -15.97 6.18
N GLY A 83 -13.63 -15.73 5.16
CA GLY A 83 -14.76 -16.59 4.80
C GLY A 83 -16.09 -16.20 5.42
N GLN A 84 -16.16 -15.06 6.13
CA GLN A 84 -17.40 -14.59 6.78
C GLN A 84 -18.60 -14.45 5.82
N GLN A 85 -18.37 -13.97 4.58
CA GLN A 85 -19.42 -13.80 3.59
C GLN A 85 -20.02 -15.15 3.20
N ARG A 86 -19.14 -16.13 2.91
CA ARG A 86 -19.53 -17.51 2.55
C ARG A 86 -20.28 -18.20 3.68
N LEU A 87 -19.78 -18.13 4.91
CA LEU A 87 -20.45 -18.72 6.08
C LEU A 87 -21.84 -18.11 6.32
N THR A 88 -21.95 -16.78 6.19
CA THR A 88 -23.24 -16.08 6.34
C THR A 88 -24.23 -16.50 5.27
N THR A 89 -23.80 -16.56 4.01
CA THR A 89 -24.65 -16.99 2.89
C THR A 89 -25.08 -18.45 3.03
N LEU A 90 -24.20 -19.35 3.49
CA LEU A 90 -24.54 -20.76 3.75
C LEU A 90 -25.60 -20.90 4.84
N ILE A 91 -25.42 -20.23 5.99
CA ILE A 91 -26.42 -20.26 7.07
C ILE A 91 -27.76 -19.68 6.57
N MET A 92 -27.73 -18.59 5.80
CA MET A 92 -28.93 -18.02 5.18
C MET A 92 -29.61 -19.02 4.24
N LEU A 93 -28.85 -19.69 3.37
CA LEU A 93 -29.35 -20.72 2.47
C LEU A 93 -30.04 -21.84 3.23
N LEU A 94 -29.39 -22.39 4.28
CA LEU A 94 -29.95 -23.44 5.14
C LEU A 94 -31.21 -22.97 5.88
N SER A 95 -31.24 -21.71 6.32
CA SER A 95 -32.38 -21.15 7.03
C SER A 95 -33.60 -20.97 6.13
N VAL A 96 -33.38 -20.60 4.86
CA VAL A 96 -34.46 -20.42 3.88
C VAL A 96 -34.97 -21.76 3.35
N VAL A 97 -34.08 -22.70 2.96
CA VAL A 97 -34.49 -24.01 2.43
C VAL A 97 -35.28 -24.84 3.46
N ARG A 98 -35.03 -24.62 4.76
CA ARG A 98 -35.76 -25.23 5.88
C ARG A 98 -37.29 -25.11 5.73
N GLN A 99 -37.79 -24.03 5.13
CA GLN A 99 -39.24 -23.81 4.95
C GLN A 99 -39.88 -24.68 3.86
N PHE A 100 -39.08 -25.20 2.94
CA PHE A 100 -39.52 -26.00 1.80
C PHE A 100 -39.38 -27.51 2.05
N LEU A 101 -39.05 -27.90 3.28
CA LEU A 101 -38.76 -29.27 3.68
C LEU A 101 -39.75 -29.78 4.75
N PRO A 102 -39.96 -31.11 4.85
CA PRO A 102 -40.76 -31.70 5.91
C PRO A 102 -40.22 -31.38 7.31
N ALA A 103 -41.10 -31.37 8.31
CA ALA A 103 -40.76 -31.01 9.70
C ALA A 103 -39.58 -31.79 10.30
N SER A 104 -39.42 -33.08 9.94
CA SER A 104 -38.30 -33.91 10.39
C SER A 104 -36.94 -33.41 9.85
N PHE A 105 -36.90 -32.97 8.59
CA PHE A 105 -35.71 -32.40 7.97
C PHE A 105 -35.43 -30.99 8.51
N ALA A 106 -36.49 -30.20 8.69
CA ALA A 106 -36.39 -28.86 9.26
C ALA A 106 -35.82 -28.87 10.69
N ALA A 107 -36.19 -29.85 11.52
CA ALA A 107 -35.62 -30.04 12.84
C ALA A 107 -34.12 -30.40 12.79
N SER A 108 -33.70 -31.23 11.83
CA SER A 108 -32.27 -31.54 11.63
C SER A 108 -31.48 -30.29 11.19
N LEU A 109 -32.03 -29.50 10.27
CA LEU A 109 -31.44 -28.23 9.83
C LEU A 109 -31.37 -27.20 10.96
N ASN A 110 -32.35 -27.17 11.87
CA ASN A 110 -32.29 -26.30 13.05
C ASN A 110 -31.03 -26.55 13.88
N ARG A 111 -30.58 -27.80 14.00
CA ARG A 111 -29.33 -28.14 14.70
C ARG A 111 -28.07 -27.67 13.97
N ARG A 112 -28.17 -27.37 12.67
CA ARG A 112 -27.08 -26.74 11.88
C ARG A 112 -27.11 -25.22 11.96
N ILE A 113 -28.27 -24.61 12.21
CA ILE A 113 -28.42 -23.16 12.31
C ILE A 113 -28.17 -22.68 13.76
N PHE A 114 -28.68 -23.45 14.72
CA PHE A 114 -28.59 -23.20 16.16
C PHE A 114 -27.88 -24.34 16.87
N GLN A 115 -27.15 -23.99 17.91
CA GLN A 115 -26.76 -24.91 18.97
C GLN A 115 -27.93 -25.00 19.95
N GLU A 116 -28.53 -26.19 20.09
CA GLU A 116 -29.62 -26.42 21.03
C GLU A 116 -29.14 -26.14 22.47
N GLY A 117 -29.93 -25.36 23.19
CA GLY A 117 -29.76 -25.15 24.62
C GLY A 117 -29.97 -26.44 25.40
N ASP A 118 -29.45 -26.48 26.62
CA ASP A 118 -29.62 -27.59 27.55
C ASP A 118 -30.65 -27.16 28.60
N PRO A 119 -31.89 -27.67 28.56
CA PRO A 119 -32.94 -27.30 29.51
C PRO A 119 -32.58 -27.62 30.96
N ILE A 120 -31.70 -28.61 31.19
CA ILE A 120 -31.23 -28.99 32.54
C ILE A 120 -30.25 -27.94 33.06
N LYS A 121 -29.43 -27.36 32.17
CA LYS A 121 -28.49 -26.27 32.51
C LYS A 121 -29.12 -24.88 32.42
N GLY A 122 -30.38 -24.79 31.99
CA GLY A 122 -31.09 -23.53 31.79
C GLY A 122 -30.49 -22.65 30.67
N THR A 123 -29.79 -23.26 29.70
CA THR A 123 -29.23 -22.51 28.57
C THR A 123 -30.23 -22.44 27.43
N MET A 124 -30.29 -21.29 26.76
CA MET A 124 -31.13 -21.05 25.59
C MET A 124 -30.40 -21.48 24.31
N ASP A 125 -31.16 -21.70 23.23
CA ASP A 125 -30.61 -21.91 21.90
C ASP A 125 -29.75 -20.72 21.48
N GLN A 126 -28.58 -21.00 20.90
CA GLN A 126 -27.66 -19.97 20.42
C GLN A 126 -27.39 -20.14 18.92
N PRO A 127 -27.32 -19.04 18.13
CA PRO A 127 -26.92 -19.12 16.74
C PRO A 127 -25.50 -19.69 16.59
N ARG A 128 -25.29 -20.57 15.60
CA ARG A 128 -23.94 -21.07 15.29
C ARG A 128 -23.04 -20.04 14.62
N LEU A 129 -23.63 -18.98 14.06
CA LEU A 129 -22.91 -17.83 13.51
C LEU A 129 -23.48 -16.53 14.09
N THR A 130 -22.62 -15.79 14.77
CA THR A 130 -22.93 -14.47 15.33
C THR A 130 -22.26 -13.39 14.46
N LEU A 131 -23.08 -12.52 13.86
CA LEU A 131 -22.65 -11.32 13.15
C LEU A 131 -22.33 -10.19 14.14
N LYS A 132 -21.94 -9.02 13.63
CA LYS A 132 -21.71 -7.84 14.46
C LYS A 132 -22.97 -7.36 15.17
N ASP A 133 -22.80 -6.73 16.33
CA ASP A 133 -23.86 -6.18 17.20
C ASP A 133 -24.94 -5.39 16.41
N ARG A 134 -24.53 -4.59 15.42
CA ARG A 134 -25.44 -3.76 14.61
C ARG A 134 -26.40 -4.58 13.72
N ASP A 135 -25.96 -5.72 13.21
CA ASP A 135 -26.72 -6.55 12.26
C ASP A 135 -27.24 -7.85 12.90
N GLN A 136 -26.74 -8.23 14.09
CA GLN A 136 -27.07 -9.50 14.75
C GLN A 136 -28.56 -9.66 15.04
N SER A 137 -29.18 -8.68 15.72
CA SER A 137 -30.61 -8.75 16.05
C SER A 137 -31.49 -8.78 14.79
N PHE A 138 -31.04 -8.13 13.72
CA PHE A 138 -31.74 -8.16 12.44
C PHE A 138 -31.60 -9.54 11.77
N PHE A 139 -30.39 -10.10 11.75
CA PHE A 139 -30.08 -11.40 11.17
C PHE A 139 -30.84 -12.54 11.87
N GLU A 140 -30.83 -12.56 13.20
CA GLU A 140 -31.61 -13.54 13.97
C GLU A 140 -33.10 -13.46 13.63
N LYS A 141 -33.68 -12.26 13.70
CA LYS A 141 -35.11 -12.05 13.55
C LYS A 141 -35.61 -12.26 12.11
N GLN A 142 -34.83 -11.88 11.10
CA GLN A 142 -35.30 -11.87 9.71
C GLN A 142 -34.81 -13.07 8.89
N ILE A 143 -33.68 -13.67 9.28
CA ILE A 143 -33.01 -14.71 8.48
C ILE A 143 -32.98 -16.06 9.21
N LEU A 144 -32.67 -16.09 10.51
CA LEU A 144 -32.55 -17.36 11.25
C LEU A 144 -33.90 -17.87 11.76
N ASP A 145 -34.77 -16.96 12.18
CA ASP A 145 -36.13 -17.27 12.63
C ASP A 145 -37.03 -17.71 11.46
N GLY A 146 -37.79 -18.79 11.68
CA GLY A 146 -38.73 -19.33 10.70
C GLY A 146 -39.83 -18.33 10.35
N GLU A 147 -40.37 -17.62 11.34
CA GLU A 147 -41.41 -16.60 11.07
C GLU A 147 -40.85 -15.41 10.27
N GLY A 148 -39.61 -15.01 10.60
CA GLY A 148 -38.87 -13.98 9.87
C GLY A 148 -38.71 -14.29 8.39
N VAL A 149 -38.24 -15.51 8.08
CA VAL A 149 -38.05 -15.96 6.69
C VAL A 149 -39.38 -16.00 5.93
N SER A 150 -40.48 -16.40 6.57
CA SER A 150 -41.80 -16.41 5.93
C SER A 150 -42.34 -15.00 5.65
N ALA A 151 -41.91 -14.01 6.44
CA ALA A 151 -42.32 -12.61 6.29
C ALA A 151 -41.39 -11.79 5.37
N LEU A 152 -40.36 -12.38 4.76
CA LEU A 152 -39.33 -11.66 3.99
C LEU A 152 -39.87 -10.75 2.88
N GLU A 153 -40.97 -11.10 2.23
CA GLU A 153 -41.63 -10.26 1.22
C GLU A 153 -42.10 -8.91 1.76
N LYS A 154 -42.51 -8.87 3.02
CA LYS A 154 -43.13 -7.70 3.66
C LYS A 154 -42.11 -6.72 4.25
N VAL A 155 -40.83 -7.11 4.27
CA VAL A 155 -39.75 -6.29 4.84
C VAL A 155 -39.43 -5.12 3.89
N ALA A 156 -39.74 -3.88 4.28
CA ALA A 156 -39.33 -2.74 3.50
C ALA A 156 -37.79 -2.62 3.49
N THR A 157 -37.19 -2.48 2.31
CA THR A 157 -35.73 -2.29 2.16
C THR A 157 -35.31 -0.84 2.36
N ALA A 158 -36.27 0.09 2.36
CA ALA A 158 -36.05 1.49 2.66
C ALA A 158 -35.67 1.67 4.15
N GLY A 159 -34.55 2.35 4.41
CA GLY A 159 -34.04 2.57 5.77
C GLY A 159 -33.15 1.45 6.33
N LEU A 160 -32.99 0.33 5.61
CA LEU A 160 -32.02 -0.71 5.98
C LEU A 160 -30.59 -0.29 5.62
N THR A 161 -29.62 -0.72 6.43
CA THR A 161 -28.19 -0.64 6.07
C THR A 161 -27.93 -1.45 4.80
N ASP A 162 -26.83 -1.16 4.09
CA ASP A 162 -26.50 -1.94 2.88
C ASP A 162 -26.33 -3.44 3.19
N SER A 163 -25.81 -3.76 4.38
CA SER A 163 -25.67 -5.14 4.84
C SER A 163 -27.02 -5.82 5.06
N GLN A 164 -27.91 -5.19 5.80
CA GLN A 164 -29.28 -5.68 6.05
C GLN A 164 -30.08 -5.80 4.75
N ARG A 165 -29.91 -4.84 3.85
CA ARG A 165 -30.53 -4.87 2.52
C ARG A 165 -30.04 -6.08 1.73
N ASN A 166 -28.74 -6.33 1.69
CA ASN A 166 -28.16 -7.49 1.01
C ASN A 166 -28.61 -8.81 1.62
N LEU A 167 -28.69 -8.91 2.96
CA LEU A 167 -29.24 -10.09 3.66
C LEU A 167 -30.67 -10.39 3.20
N VAL A 168 -31.54 -9.37 3.16
CA VAL A 168 -32.95 -9.53 2.74
C VAL A 168 -33.05 -9.89 1.26
N LEU A 169 -32.31 -9.19 0.39
CA LEU A 169 -32.37 -9.44 -1.06
C LEU A 169 -31.90 -10.86 -1.40
N ASN A 170 -30.82 -11.34 -0.79
CA ASN A 170 -30.30 -12.68 -1.05
C ASN A 170 -31.20 -13.77 -0.45
N ALA A 171 -31.79 -13.53 0.72
CA ALA A 171 -32.77 -14.46 1.29
C ALA A 171 -34.05 -14.55 0.44
N ARG A 172 -34.52 -13.43 -0.13
CA ARG A 172 -35.62 -13.42 -1.10
C ARG A 172 -35.28 -14.21 -2.35
N LEU A 173 -34.09 -13.97 -2.92
CA LEU A 173 -33.59 -14.72 -4.07
C LEU A 173 -33.64 -16.24 -3.78
N PHE A 174 -33.08 -16.69 -2.66
CA PHE A 174 -33.08 -18.10 -2.29
C PHE A 174 -34.50 -18.66 -2.15
N ARG A 175 -35.39 -17.93 -1.48
CA ARG A 175 -36.77 -18.36 -1.28
C ARG A 175 -37.51 -18.48 -2.62
N ASP A 176 -37.36 -17.52 -3.51
CA ASP A 176 -37.99 -17.53 -4.83
C ASP A 176 -37.45 -18.68 -5.70
N ARG A 177 -36.15 -18.99 -5.59
CA ARG A 177 -35.53 -20.14 -6.26
C ARG A 177 -36.00 -21.48 -5.68
N PHE A 178 -36.08 -21.62 -4.36
CA PHE A 178 -36.56 -22.85 -3.73
C PHE A 178 -38.05 -23.10 -3.94
N ALA A 179 -38.86 -22.06 -4.07
CA ALA A 179 -40.28 -22.18 -4.44
C ALA A 179 -40.50 -22.82 -5.83
N GLN A 180 -39.50 -22.79 -6.70
CA GLN A 180 -39.53 -23.39 -8.03
C GLN A 180 -38.99 -24.83 -8.06
N LEU A 181 -38.45 -25.34 -6.95
CA LEU A 181 -37.90 -26.69 -6.84
C LEU A 181 -38.88 -27.64 -6.18
N SER A 182 -38.77 -28.92 -6.52
CA SER A 182 -39.49 -29.98 -5.80
C SER A 182 -38.91 -30.21 -4.40
N ALA A 183 -39.72 -30.75 -3.48
CA ALA A 183 -39.25 -31.10 -2.14
C ALA A 183 -38.14 -32.16 -2.14
N ASP A 184 -38.07 -33.01 -3.18
CA ASP A 184 -36.98 -33.96 -3.38
C ASP A 184 -35.68 -33.28 -3.81
N GLU A 185 -35.75 -32.28 -4.71
CA GLU A 185 -34.59 -31.48 -5.10
C GLU A 185 -34.04 -30.67 -3.92
N CYS A 186 -34.91 -30.06 -3.11
CA CYS A 186 -34.49 -29.34 -1.90
C CYS A 186 -33.82 -30.29 -0.89
N ARG A 187 -34.37 -31.50 -0.68
CA ARG A 187 -33.75 -32.53 0.19
C ARG A 187 -32.37 -32.93 -0.34
N ARG A 188 -32.29 -33.16 -1.65
CA ARG A 188 -31.04 -33.53 -2.31
C ARG A 188 -29.97 -32.45 -2.16
N LEU A 189 -30.32 -31.18 -2.37
CA LEU A 189 -29.40 -30.05 -2.18
C LEU A 189 -28.90 -29.99 -0.74
N VAL A 190 -29.78 -30.12 0.25
CA VAL A 190 -29.39 -30.06 1.67
C VAL A 190 -28.45 -31.21 2.04
N SER A 191 -28.74 -32.44 1.60
CA SER A 191 -27.85 -33.58 1.83
C SER A 191 -26.49 -33.41 1.13
N PHE A 192 -26.48 -32.81 -0.06
CA PHE A 192 -25.25 -32.48 -0.79
C PHE A 192 -24.44 -31.41 -0.06
N VAL A 193 -25.08 -30.35 0.42
CA VAL A 193 -24.43 -29.30 1.20
C VAL A 193 -23.87 -29.87 2.51
N ASP A 194 -24.63 -30.67 3.26
CA ASP A 194 -24.19 -31.21 4.56
C ASP A 194 -23.01 -32.20 4.43
N GLY A 195 -23.07 -33.12 3.47
CA GLY A 195 -22.13 -34.26 3.37
C GLY A 195 -21.06 -34.18 2.29
N TYR A 196 -21.27 -33.40 1.23
CA TYR A 196 -20.44 -33.42 0.02
C TYR A 196 -19.89 -32.04 -0.39
N THR A 197 -20.18 -31.00 0.38
CA THR A 197 -19.57 -29.68 0.23
C THR A 197 -18.50 -29.48 1.29
N TYR A 198 -17.30 -29.13 0.86
CA TYR A 198 -16.12 -29.03 1.72
C TYR A 198 -15.56 -27.61 1.75
N LEU A 199 -15.09 -27.20 2.92
CA LEU A 199 -14.28 -26.01 3.12
C LEU A 199 -12.92 -26.41 3.70
N VAL A 200 -11.87 -25.73 3.26
CA VAL A 200 -10.55 -25.84 3.91
C VAL A 200 -10.55 -24.92 5.12
N VAL A 201 -10.60 -25.51 6.31
CA VAL A 201 -10.56 -24.77 7.58
C VAL A 201 -9.11 -24.62 7.99
N VAL A 202 -8.65 -23.38 8.08
CA VAL A 202 -7.33 -23.03 8.62
C VAL A 202 -7.50 -22.36 9.97
N ALA A 203 -7.15 -23.06 11.04
CA ALA A 203 -7.26 -22.60 12.41
C ALA A 203 -5.87 -22.29 12.99
N THR A 204 -5.79 -21.17 13.71
CA THR A 204 -4.62 -20.80 14.50
C THR A 204 -5.03 -20.36 15.90
N GLN A 205 -4.10 -20.39 16.85
CA GLN A 205 -4.36 -20.02 18.24
C GLN A 205 -4.38 -18.50 18.46
N ASP A 206 -3.84 -17.72 17.51
CA ASP A 206 -3.70 -16.27 17.65
C ASP A 206 -4.04 -15.54 16.35
N PHE A 207 -4.59 -14.34 16.50
CA PHE A 207 -5.01 -13.50 15.39
C PHE A 207 -3.88 -13.11 14.43
N ASP A 208 -2.66 -12.82 14.94
CA ASP A 208 -1.54 -12.42 14.10
C ASP A 208 -1.14 -13.55 13.12
N SER A 209 -1.22 -14.80 13.56
CA SER A 209 -0.97 -15.98 12.73
C SER A 209 -2.08 -16.23 11.72
N ALA A 210 -3.35 -16.12 12.13
CA ALA A 210 -4.49 -16.17 11.21
C ALA A 210 -4.39 -15.08 10.13
N TYR A 211 -4.03 -13.85 10.53
CA TYR A 211 -3.90 -12.71 9.62
C TYR A 211 -2.77 -12.91 8.61
N ARG A 212 -1.59 -13.40 9.03
CA ARG A 212 -0.51 -13.73 8.09
C ARG A 212 -0.95 -14.76 7.05
N ILE A 213 -1.68 -15.80 7.48
CA ILE A 213 -2.19 -16.81 6.56
C ILE A 213 -3.23 -16.21 5.62
N PHE A 214 -4.13 -15.37 6.14
CA PHE A 214 -5.10 -14.62 5.33
C PHE A 214 -4.41 -13.77 4.26
N THR A 215 -3.35 -13.02 4.60
CA THR A 215 -2.62 -12.19 3.64
C THR A 215 -2.01 -13.03 2.52
N VAL A 216 -1.43 -14.19 2.85
CA VAL A 216 -0.85 -15.11 1.86
C VAL A 216 -1.94 -15.76 1.00
N LEU A 217 -3.13 -16.03 1.55
CA LEU A 217 -4.24 -16.64 0.81
C LEU A 217 -4.98 -15.64 -0.10
N ASN A 218 -4.98 -14.34 0.22
CA ASN A 218 -5.75 -13.30 -0.46
C ASN A 218 -4.90 -12.36 -1.34
N GLU A 219 -3.73 -12.78 -1.83
CA GLU A 219 -2.85 -12.01 -2.73
C GLU A 219 -3.50 -11.55 -4.08
N ARG A 220 -4.82 -11.66 -4.25
CA ARG A 220 -5.58 -11.17 -5.42
C ARG A 220 -6.88 -10.38 -5.10
N GLY A 221 -7.10 -9.88 -3.89
CA GLY A 221 -8.27 -9.03 -3.55
C GLY A 221 -7.93 -7.85 -2.63
N LEU A 222 -8.65 -6.72 -2.73
CA LEU A 222 -8.36 -5.45 -2.04
C LEU A 222 -7.99 -5.62 -0.55
N ASN A 223 -6.72 -5.38 -0.24
CA ASN A 223 -6.09 -5.62 1.06
C ASN A 223 -6.65 -4.72 2.18
N LEU A 224 -6.87 -5.31 3.36
CA LEU A 224 -6.88 -4.57 4.63
C LEU A 224 -5.47 -4.03 4.88
N THR A 225 -5.32 -2.71 5.00
CA THR A 225 -4.01 -2.12 5.30
C THR A 225 -3.74 -2.20 6.80
N HIS A 226 -2.47 -2.11 7.21
CA HIS A 226 -2.15 -2.01 8.63
C HIS A 226 -2.72 -0.72 9.27
N SER A 227 -3.02 0.33 8.48
CA SER A 227 -3.67 1.55 8.97
C SER A 227 -5.11 1.26 9.40
N ASP A 228 -5.84 0.38 8.69
CA ASP A 228 -7.20 -0.03 9.04
C ASP A 228 -7.24 -0.74 10.42
N ILE A 229 -6.23 -1.56 10.69
CA ILE A 229 -6.07 -2.28 11.96
C ILE A 229 -5.73 -1.30 13.10
N LEU A 230 -4.75 -0.41 12.88
CA LEU A 230 -4.37 0.59 13.87
C LEU A 230 -5.51 1.57 14.17
N LYS A 231 -6.30 1.94 13.16
CA LYS A 231 -7.52 2.75 13.35
C LYS A 231 -8.46 2.07 14.33
N SER A 232 -8.81 0.81 14.07
CA SER A 232 -9.73 0.05 14.91
C SER A 232 -9.23 -0.10 16.34
N GLU A 233 -7.93 -0.32 16.52
CA GLU A 233 -7.29 -0.48 17.83
C GLU A 233 -7.22 0.83 18.63
N ILE A 234 -6.81 1.93 17.98
CA ILE A 234 -6.60 3.24 18.63
C ILE A 234 -7.94 3.93 18.88
N ILE A 235 -8.79 4.01 17.87
CA ILE A 235 -10.12 4.63 17.99
C ILE A 235 -11.03 3.80 18.91
N GLY A 236 -10.86 2.48 18.95
CA GLY A 236 -11.59 1.60 19.86
C GLY A 236 -11.29 1.85 21.35
N GLN A 237 -10.18 2.51 21.67
CA GLN A 237 -9.79 2.88 23.05
C GLN A 237 -10.22 4.30 23.43
N VAL A 238 -10.77 5.08 22.49
CA VAL A 238 -11.29 6.43 22.76
C VAL A 238 -12.65 6.31 23.47
N PRO A 239 -12.93 7.14 24.50
CA PRO A 239 -14.25 7.22 25.12
C PRO A 239 -15.38 7.45 24.09
N SER A 240 -16.54 6.81 24.31
CA SER A 240 -17.64 6.77 23.34
C SER A 240 -18.20 8.14 22.96
N ASP A 241 -18.08 9.13 23.85
CA ASP A 241 -18.52 10.52 23.64
C ASP A 241 -17.62 11.29 22.66
N ALA A 242 -16.36 10.88 22.49
CA ALA A 242 -15.40 11.52 21.59
C ALA A 242 -15.06 10.68 20.36
N GLN A 243 -15.50 9.41 20.31
CA GLN A 243 -15.09 8.44 19.30
C GLN A 243 -15.43 8.89 17.87
N ASP A 244 -16.61 9.47 17.65
CA ASP A 244 -17.04 9.95 16.33
C ASP A 244 -16.13 11.10 15.83
N ALA A 245 -15.77 12.03 16.72
CA ALA A 245 -14.91 13.15 16.37
C ALA A 245 -13.51 12.68 15.94
N TYR A 246 -12.90 11.77 16.71
CA TYR A 246 -11.58 11.22 16.37
C TYR A 246 -11.61 10.29 15.15
N THR A 247 -12.73 9.60 14.91
CA THR A 247 -12.95 8.83 13.67
C THR A 247 -12.97 9.75 12.46
N ALA A 248 -13.71 10.86 12.54
CA ALA A 248 -13.78 11.84 11.46
C ALA A 248 -12.42 12.51 11.20
N THR A 249 -11.64 12.82 12.24
CA THR A 249 -10.26 13.31 12.07
C THR A 249 -9.39 12.30 11.33
N TRP A 250 -9.41 11.04 11.75
CA TRP A 250 -8.62 9.98 11.10
C TRP A 250 -9.02 9.81 9.62
N GLU A 251 -10.32 9.76 9.33
CA GLU A 251 -10.83 9.64 7.97
C GLU A 251 -10.49 10.85 7.11
N GLY A 252 -10.51 12.06 7.68
CA GLY A 252 -10.06 13.28 7.00
C GLY A 252 -8.59 13.22 6.60
N GLU A 253 -7.71 12.73 7.48
CA GLU A 253 -6.29 12.52 7.15
C GLU A 253 -6.10 11.44 6.06
N GLU A 254 -6.86 10.34 6.15
CA GLU A 254 -6.82 9.25 5.16
C GLU A 254 -7.31 9.70 3.78
N GLU A 255 -8.38 10.50 3.72
CA GLU A 255 -8.89 11.09 2.47
C GLU A 255 -7.90 12.12 1.90
N ALA A 256 -7.33 12.98 2.75
CA ALA A 256 -6.44 14.03 2.32
C ALA A 256 -5.15 13.49 1.68
N LEU A 257 -4.58 12.40 2.22
CA LEU A 257 -3.39 11.72 1.69
C LEU A 257 -3.74 10.67 0.62
N GLY A 258 -4.88 10.00 0.76
CA GLY A 258 -5.23 8.82 -0.01
C GLY A 258 -4.70 7.53 0.64
N ARG A 259 -5.47 6.45 0.49
CA ARG A 259 -5.29 5.19 1.23
C ARG A 259 -3.87 4.59 1.20
N ARG A 260 -3.17 4.69 0.07
CA ARG A 260 -1.82 4.12 -0.08
C ARG A 260 -0.77 4.94 0.68
N GLU A 261 -0.75 6.25 0.46
CA GLU A 261 0.19 7.18 1.12
C GLU A 261 -0.08 7.24 2.62
N PHE A 262 -1.35 7.22 3.01
CA PHE A 262 -1.76 7.15 4.42
C PHE A 262 -1.27 5.87 5.10
N ALA A 263 -1.27 4.72 4.41
CA ALA A 263 -0.64 3.52 4.95
C ALA A 263 0.89 3.72 5.09
N GLU A 264 1.58 4.18 4.05
CA GLU A 264 3.03 4.40 4.09
C GLU A 264 3.48 5.33 5.24
N LEU A 265 2.65 6.32 5.60
CA LEU A 265 2.87 7.21 6.76
C LEU A 265 3.18 6.44 8.06
N PHE A 266 2.50 5.32 8.34
CA PHE A 266 2.74 4.56 9.58
C PHE A 266 4.13 3.91 9.61
N ALA A 267 4.67 3.52 8.45
CA ALA A 267 6.05 3.04 8.36
C ALA A 267 7.05 4.18 8.65
N HIS A 268 6.76 5.39 8.16
CA HIS A 268 7.58 6.57 8.44
C HIS A 268 7.52 6.98 9.92
N ILE A 269 6.33 7.07 10.52
CA ILE A 269 6.16 7.35 11.95
C ILE A 269 6.89 6.28 12.78
N ARG A 270 6.74 4.99 12.45
CA ARG A 270 7.50 3.93 13.12
C ARG A 270 9.01 4.17 13.05
N MET A 271 9.55 4.60 11.91
CA MET A 271 10.97 4.92 11.78
C MET A 271 11.38 6.13 12.62
N VAL A 272 10.55 7.17 12.72
CA VAL A 272 10.79 8.33 13.59
C VAL A 272 10.96 7.92 15.06
N TYR A 273 10.15 6.97 15.53
CA TYR A 273 10.17 6.52 16.92
C TYR A 273 11.24 5.45 17.18
N ALA A 274 11.33 4.43 16.34
CA ALA A 274 12.24 3.29 16.51
C ALA A 274 13.69 3.63 16.15
N LYS A 275 13.90 4.49 15.13
CA LYS A 275 15.22 4.97 14.66
C LYS A 275 16.19 3.85 14.27
N THR A 276 15.66 2.68 13.91
CA THR A 276 16.41 1.46 13.57
C THR A 276 15.74 0.71 12.42
N LYS A 277 16.44 -0.21 11.78
CA LYS A 277 15.87 -1.05 10.73
C LYS A 277 14.76 -1.96 11.28
N ALA A 278 13.65 -2.07 10.53
CA ALA A 278 12.57 -2.99 10.86
C ALA A 278 13.05 -4.45 10.79
N ARG A 279 12.64 -5.25 11.79
CA ARG A 279 12.95 -6.68 11.95
C ARG A 279 11.69 -7.52 12.02
N GLU A 280 10.56 -6.91 12.39
CA GLU A 280 9.25 -7.55 12.49
C GLU A 280 8.20 -6.81 11.65
N THR A 281 6.94 -7.19 11.78
CA THR A 281 5.85 -6.53 11.06
C THR A 281 5.68 -5.08 11.52
N ILE A 282 5.23 -4.22 10.61
CA ILE A 282 4.98 -2.79 10.90
C ILE A 282 4.06 -2.66 12.13
N LEU A 283 2.97 -3.43 12.20
CA LEU A 283 2.03 -3.40 13.34
C LEU A 283 2.72 -3.68 14.68
N LYS A 284 3.52 -4.75 14.77
CA LYS A 284 4.16 -5.15 16.02
C LYS A 284 5.17 -4.12 16.48
N GLU A 285 5.98 -3.60 15.55
CA GLU A 285 6.96 -2.57 15.87
C GLU A 285 6.31 -1.21 16.13
N PHE A 286 5.20 -0.89 15.47
CA PHE A 286 4.44 0.35 15.71
C PHE A 286 3.86 0.34 17.13
N ARG A 287 3.25 -0.78 17.56
CA ARG A 287 2.79 -0.97 18.94
C ARG A 287 3.94 -0.79 19.94
N ALA A 288 5.07 -1.47 19.69
CA ALA A 288 6.21 -1.49 20.60
C ALA A 288 6.98 -0.15 20.67
N ALA A 289 7.09 0.60 19.57
CA ALA A 289 7.91 1.80 19.50
C ALA A 289 7.11 3.11 19.61
N VAL A 290 5.86 3.12 19.14
CA VAL A 290 5.01 4.31 19.06
C VAL A 290 3.95 4.29 20.17
N LEU A 291 3.05 3.30 20.16
CA LEU A 291 1.93 3.25 21.12
C LEU A 291 2.38 3.03 22.57
N SER A 292 3.52 2.34 22.79
CA SER A 292 4.11 2.23 24.13
C SER A 292 4.58 3.57 24.71
N ARG A 293 4.93 4.55 23.87
CA ARG A 293 5.36 5.89 24.27
C ARG A 293 4.21 6.90 24.29
N VAL A 294 3.20 6.68 23.45
CA VAL A 294 2.00 7.51 23.37
C VAL A 294 0.77 6.59 23.54
N PRO A 295 0.48 6.16 24.78
CA PRO A 295 -0.59 5.18 25.03
C PRO A 295 -1.99 5.79 25.01
N ASP A 296 -2.14 7.11 25.23
CA ASP A 296 -3.45 7.76 25.13
C ASP A 296 -3.82 7.94 23.64
N PRO A 297 -4.91 7.31 23.15
CA PRO A 297 -5.29 7.36 21.76
C PRO A 297 -5.64 8.77 21.27
N ARG A 298 -6.16 9.64 22.15
CA ARG A 298 -6.48 11.03 21.82
C ARG A 298 -5.20 11.83 21.58
N VAL A 299 -4.20 11.62 22.43
CA VAL A 299 -2.87 12.24 22.28
C VAL A 299 -2.18 11.71 21.03
N PHE A 300 -2.30 10.42 20.73
CA PHE A 300 -1.77 9.87 19.48
C PHE A 300 -2.38 10.55 18.27
N VAL A 301 -3.71 10.64 18.17
CA VAL A 301 -4.34 11.25 16.99
C VAL A 301 -3.97 12.73 16.86
N SER A 302 -4.10 13.50 17.94
CA SER A 302 -3.90 14.96 17.90
C SER A 302 -2.44 15.38 17.81
N ASN A 303 -1.51 14.67 18.46
CA ASN A 303 -0.11 15.13 18.57
C ASN A 303 0.87 14.29 17.74
N VAL A 304 0.43 13.14 17.19
CA VAL A 304 1.26 12.28 16.35
C VAL A 304 0.64 12.19 14.97
N LEU A 305 -0.54 11.60 14.81
CA LEU A 305 -1.10 11.33 13.49
C LEU A 305 -1.29 12.59 12.66
N VAL A 306 -2.01 13.59 13.18
CA VAL A 306 -2.31 14.83 12.43
C VAL A 306 -1.03 15.60 12.07
N PRO A 307 -0.12 15.94 13.01
CA PRO A 307 1.10 16.69 12.66
C PRO A 307 2.03 15.94 11.68
N TYR A 308 2.13 14.61 11.80
CA TYR A 308 2.93 13.82 10.86
C TYR A 308 2.25 13.67 9.50
N SER A 309 0.93 13.62 9.45
CA SER A 309 0.15 13.61 8.21
C SER A 309 0.33 14.92 7.45
N ASP A 310 0.17 16.06 8.12
CA ASP A 310 0.39 17.39 7.54
C ASP A 310 1.82 17.57 7.04
N ALA A 311 2.81 17.19 7.86
CA ALA A 311 4.21 17.25 7.47
C ALA A 311 4.52 16.33 6.28
N PHE A 312 3.95 15.12 6.27
CA PHE A 312 4.14 14.18 5.17
C PHE A 312 3.51 14.69 3.88
N LYS A 313 2.31 15.28 3.95
CA LYS A 313 1.65 15.93 2.81
C LYS A 313 2.49 17.08 2.25
N ALA A 314 3.02 17.95 3.11
CA ALA A 314 3.88 19.06 2.70
C ALA A 314 5.16 18.56 1.99
N VAL A 315 5.77 17.50 2.53
CA VAL A 315 6.99 16.88 1.98
C VAL A 315 6.72 16.15 0.65
N SER A 316 5.72 15.28 0.61
CA SER A 316 5.43 14.44 -0.56
C SER A 316 4.88 15.23 -1.74
N ARG A 317 4.15 16.31 -1.47
CA ARG A 317 3.56 17.18 -2.50
C ARG A 317 4.40 18.42 -2.79
N ALA A 318 5.52 18.61 -2.09
CA ALA A 318 6.33 19.83 -2.14
C ALA A 318 5.45 21.08 -2.04
N SER A 319 4.60 21.10 -1.01
CA SER A 319 3.57 22.11 -0.78
C SER A 319 3.74 22.80 0.57
N TYR A 320 4.99 23.05 0.97
CA TYR A 320 5.30 23.84 2.16
C TYR A 320 4.81 25.29 1.97
N GLN A 321 4.22 25.84 3.02
CA GLN A 321 3.69 27.19 3.06
C GLN A 321 4.39 27.98 4.16
N ALA A 322 4.96 29.12 3.78
CA ALA A 322 5.64 30.06 4.65
C ALA A 322 5.61 31.46 4.01
N GLU A 323 5.86 32.50 4.80
CA GLU A 323 5.91 33.88 4.30
C GLU A 323 7.14 34.13 3.42
N GLU A 324 8.29 33.58 3.82
CA GLU A 324 9.55 33.61 3.09
C GLU A 324 10.06 32.18 2.80
N ASP A 325 10.96 32.05 1.83
CA ASP A 325 11.68 30.81 1.49
C ASP A 325 10.84 29.57 1.10
N ALA A 326 9.50 29.68 1.06
CA ALA A 326 8.61 28.56 0.78
C ALA A 326 8.93 27.87 -0.56
N GLU A 327 9.17 28.65 -1.62
CA GLU A 327 9.50 28.10 -2.94
C GLU A 327 10.87 27.40 -2.94
N ALA A 328 11.86 27.96 -2.24
CA ALA A 328 13.19 27.35 -2.13
C ALA A 328 13.14 26.01 -1.39
N VAL A 329 12.30 25.89 -0.35
CA VAL A 329 12.03 24.61 0.32
C VAL A 329 11.31 23.65 -0.62
N ASN A 330 10.29 24.10 -1.35
CA ASN A 330 9.53 23.27 -2.27
C ASN A 330 10.39 22.75 -3.43
N ASP A 331 11.33 23.54 -3.96
CA ASP A 331 12.29 23.10 -4.97
C ASP A 331 13.19 21.95 -4.48
N LEU A 332 13.67 22.05 -3.25
CA LEU A 332 14.45 20.99 -2.61
C LEU A 332 13.59 19.74 -2.36
N LEU A 333 12.34 19.90 -1.94
CA LEU A 333 11.41 18.78 -1.75
C LEU A 333 11.07 18.09 -3.07
N ARG A 334 10.80 18.83 -4.15
CA ARG A 334 10.62 18.27 -5.50
C ARG A 334 11.85 17.46 -5.90
N SER A 335 13.03 17.98 -5.62
CA SER A 335 14.29 17.30 -5.93
C SER A 335 14.50 16.03 -5.09
N LEU A 336 14.15 16.04 -3.81
CA LEU A 336 14.17 14.87 -2.93
C LEU A 336 13.17 13.80 -3.39
N ASN A 337 11.99 14.21 -3.87
CA ASN A 337 10.96 13.32 -4.42
C ASN A 337 11.38 12.64 -5.74
N LEU A 338 12.49 13.06 -6.38
CA LEU A 338 13.08 12.35 -7.53
C LEU A 338 13.92 11.13 -7.12
N LEU A 339 14.23 10.98 -5.83
CA LEU A 339 15.02 9.84 -5.34
C LEU A 339 14.22 8.54 -5.44
N ASP A 340 14.92 7.42 -5.65
CA ASP A 340 14.32 6.10 -5.83
C ASP A 340 13.98 5.37 -4.52
N ASN A 341 14.07 6.10 -3.39
CA ASN A 341 13.82 5.60 -2.04
C ASN A 341 13.20 6.70 -1.17
N THR A 342 12.54 6.29 -0.08
CA THR A 342 11.80 7.16 0.83
C THR A 342 12.43 7.22 2.24
N ASP A 343 13.67 6.75 2.38
CA ASP A 343 14.37 6.65 3.68
C ASP A 343 14.66 8.04 4.31
N TRP A 344 14.67 9.09 3.49
CA TRP A 344 14.87 10.49 3.89
C TRP A 344 13.60 11.15 4.44
N ILE A 345 12.42 10.57 4.19
CA ILE A 345 11.12 11.12 4.61
C ILE A 345 10.98 11.17 6.14
N PRO A 346 11.32 10.12 6.92
CA PRO A 346 11.16 10.16 8.38
C PRO A 346 11.92 11.32 9.04
N PRO A 347 13.22 11.59 8.73
CA PRO A 347 13.88 12.82 9.17
C PRO A 347 13.15 14.11 8.78
N ALA A 348 12.66 14.20 7.53
CA ALA A 348 11.95 15.38 7.04
C ALA A 348 10.66 15.63 7.84
N ILE A 349 9.75 14.67 7.92
CA ILE A 349 8.46 14.84 8.61
C ILE A 349 8.65 15.06 10.12
N SER A 350 9.69 14.46 10.71
CA SER A 350 10.11 14.65 12.10
C SER A 350 10.61 16.05 12.39
N PHE A 351 11.30 16.66 11.44
CA PHE A 351 11.74 18.04 11.58
C PHE A 351 10.58 19.02 11.36
N PHE A 352 9.80 18.84 10.30
CA PHE A 352 8.64 19.68 9.98
C PHE A 352 7.60 19.71 11.10
N SER A 353 7.29 18.56 11.71
CA SER A 353 6.30 18.52 12.79
C SER A 353 6.74 19.25 14.07
N ARG A 354 8.04 19.53 14.24
CA ARG A 354 8.60 20.26 15.39
C ARG A 354 8.95 21.71 15.10
N HIS A 355 9.39 22.00 13.87
CA HIS A 355 10.03 23.27 13.51
C HIS A 355 9.41 23.95 12.28
N GLY A 356 8.30 23.44 11.74
CA GLY A 356 7.71 23.96 10.49
C GLY A 356 7.37 25.45 10.48
N GLY A 357 7.24 26.08 11.66
CA GLY A 357 7.04 27.53 11.80
C GLY A 357 8.32 28.39 11.74
N ASP A 358 9.51 27.79 11.85
CA ASP A 358 10.80 28.49 11.73
C ASP A 358 11.36 28.31 10.31
N GLN A 359 11.16 29.34 9.50
CA GLN A 359 11.39 29.32 8.06
C GLN A 359 12.88 29.13 7.72
N ALA A 360 13.76 29.91 8.36
CA ALA A 360 15.20 29.88 8.11
C ALA A 360 15.82 28.53 8.52
N THR A 361 15.42 28.01 9.68
CA THR A 361 15.90 26.72 10.18
C THR A 361 15.37 25.56 9.31
N THR A 362 14.13 25.66 8.81
CA THR A 362 13.53 24.67 7.89
C THR A 362 14.28 24.61 6.56
N LEU A 363 14.57 25.77 5.95
CA LEU A 363 15.34 25.82 4.71
C LEU A 363 16.75 25.24 4.90
N ALA A 364 17.44 25.62 5.97
CA ALA A 364 18.78 25.12 6.27
C ALA A 364 18.77 23.59 6.47
N PHE A 365 17.81 23.06 7.22
CA PHE A 365 17.67 21.62 7.43
C PHE A 365 17.42 20.88 6.11
N ILE A 366 16.45 21.31 5.31
CA ILE A 366 16.10 20.61 4.06
C ILE A 366 17.23 20.70 3.03
N ARG A 367 17.97 21.82 2.97
CA ARG A 367 19.16 21.93 2.12
C ARG A 367 20.27 20.96 2.53
N ASN A 368 20.46 20.74 3.83
CA ASN A 368 21.42 19.75 4.32
C ASN A 368 20.93 18.30 4.13
N LEU A 369 19.63 18.05 4.31
CA LEU A 369 19.02 16.74 4.07
C LEU A 369 19.10 16.36 2.58
N ASP A 370 18.79 17.28 1.69
CA ASP A 370 18.95 17.13 0.24
C ASP A 370 20.39 16.78 -0.13
N ARG A 371 21.37 17.52 0.38
CA ARG A 371 22.80 17.24 0.20
C ARG A 371 23.17 15.81 0.64
N LEU A 372 22.76 15.40 1.84
CA LEU A 372 23.06 14.07 2.37
C LEU A 372 22.40 12.97 1.53
N ALA A 373 21.11 13.12 1.22
CA ALA A 373 20.34 12.15 0.45
C ALA A 373 20.87 12.00 -0.99
N SER A 374 21.19 13.13 -1.64
CA SER A 374 21.80 13.18 -2.97
C SER A 374 23.13 12.45 -3.00
N SER A 375 24.01 12.74 -2.04
CA SER A 375 25.34 12.09 -1.90
C SER A 375 25.22 10.58 -1.70
N MET A 376 24.34 10.13 -0.79
CA MET A 376 24.10 8.69 -0.58
C MET A 376 23.52 8.00 -1.82
N HIS A 377 22.68 8.70 -2.60
CA HIS A 377 22.14 8.19 -3.86
C HIS A 377 23.22 8.06 -4.94
N ILE A 378 24.07 9.07 -5.10
CA ILE A 378 25.22 9.05 -6.02
C ILE A 378 26.17 7.91 -5.66
N ARG A 379 26.50 7.78 -4.37
CA ARG A 379 27.38 6.72 -3.83
C ARG A 379 26.73 5.34 -3.75
N ARG A 380 25.44 5.21 -4.08
CA ARG A 380 24.68 3.95 -4.05
C ARG A 380 24.74 3.24 -2.69
N VAL A 381 24.74 4.03 -1.61
CA VAL A 381 24.76 3.52 -0.22
C VAL A 381 23.58 2.58 -0.01
N ASP A 382 23.82 1.41 0.58
CA ASP A 382 22.77 0.40 0.75
C ASP A 382 21.73 0.80 1.80
N VAL A 383 20.56 0.17 1.75
CA VAL A 383 19.42 0.50 2.60
C VAL A 383 19.74 0.42 4.09
N THR A 384 20.61 -0.51 4.52
CA THR A 384 20.95 -0.68 5.94
C THR A 384 21.74 0.52 6.44
N GLN A 385 22.77 0.93 5.70
CA GLN A 385 23.58 2.10 6.04
C GLN A 385 22.77 3.40 6.00
N ARG A 386 21.87 3.56 5.01
CA ARG A 386 20.97 4.73 4.94
C ARG A 386 20.06 4.81 6.16
N VAL A 387 19.39 3.72 6.51
CA VAL A 387 18.50 3.65 7.69
C VAL A 387 19.26 3.95 8.98
N GLU A 388 20.49 3.46 9.13
CA GLU A 388 21.34 3.78 10.27
C GLU A 388 21.73 5.26 10.33
N ARG A 389 22.12 5.85 9.19
CA ARG A 389 22.47 7.28 9.09
C ARG A 389 21.26 8.16 9.43
N TYR A 390 20.11 7.91 8.82
CA TYR A 390 18.88 8.65 9.13
C TYR A 390 18.38 8.41 10.55
N GLY A 391 18.60 7.23 11.12
CA GLY A 391 18.36 6.97 12.54
C GLY A 391 19.23 7.82 13.47
N ARG A 392 20.49 8.12 13.08
CA ARG A 392 21.34 9.09 13.79
C ARG A 392 20.82 10.52 13.62
N VAL A 393 20.41 10.93 12.41
CA VAL A 393 19.79 12.25 12.18
C VAL A 393 18.54 12.43 13.04
N LEU A 394 17.65 11.43 13.08
CA LEU A 394 16.44 11.47 13.91
C LEU A 394 16.73 11.63 15.41
N ARG A 395 17.82 11.01 15.92
CA ARG A 395 18.26 11.20 17.30
C ARG A 395 18.77 12.62 17.56
N ALA A 396 19.53 13.17 16.63
CA ALA A 396 20.03 14.55 16.71
C ALA A 396 18.89 15.57 16.70
N VAL A 397 17.91 15.40 15.80
CA VAL A 397 16.68 16.21 15.74
C VAL A 397 15.89 16.12 17.05
N GLU A 398 15.67 14.92 17.58
CA GLU A 398 14.92 14.72 18.84
C GLU A 398 15.58 15.38 20.05
N ARG A 399 16.91 15.45 20.07
CA ARG A 399 17.70 16.05 21.16
C ARG A 399 17.92 17.56 21.00
N GLY A 400 17.51 18.15 19.87
CA GLY A 400 17.81 19.54 19.56
C GLY A 400 19.31 19.81 19.39
N GLU A 401 20.08 18.84 18.90
CA GLU A 401 21.50 19.00 18.60
C GLU A 401 21.68 19.97 17.41
N ASP A 402 22.82 20.68 17.35
CA ASP A 402 23.16 21.54 16.21
C ASP A 402 23.44 20.69 14.96
N LEU A 403 22.51 20.73 14.00
CA LEU A 403 22.59 19.98 12.75
C LEU A 403 23.50 20.63 11.69
N THR A 404 23.97 21.85 11.95
CA THR A 404 24.90 22.58 11.08
C THR A 404 26.36 22.28 11.40
N HIS A 405 26.64 21.77 12.61
CA HIS A 405 27.97 21.37 13.02
C HIS A 405 28.58 20.32 12.06
N PRO A 406 29.87 20.41 11.68
CA PRO A 406 30.50 19.48 10.73
C PRO A 406 30.39 17.99 11.11
N ASP A 407 30.41 17.68 12.41
CA ASP A 407 30.30 16.30 12.92
C ASP A 407 28.85 15.80 13.02
N SER A 408 27.86 16.62 12.68
CA SER A 408 26.46 16.22 12.71
C SER A 408 26.21 15.05 11.75
N PRO A 409 25.35 14.07 12.12
CA PRO A 409 24.95 13.02 11.20
C PRO A 409 24.24 13.54 9.94
N LEU A 410 23.84 14.81 9.88
CA LEU A 410 23.25 15.44 8.71
C LEU A 410 24.30 15.93 7.69
N GLN A 411 25.56 16.14 8.12
CA GLN A 411 26.63 16.63 7.25
C GLN A 411 27.39 15.48 6.56
N LEU A 412 28.04 15.80 5.43
CA LEU A 412 28.96 14.88 4.76
C LEU A 412 30.38 15.06 5.30
N ASP A 413 31.07 13.95 5.60
CA ASP A 413 32.50 14.01 5.87
C ASP A 413 33.34 14.21 4.58
N ASP A 414 34.64 14.40 4.73
CA ASP A 414 35.55 14.68 3.60
C ASP A 414 35.69 13.48 2.64
N ASP A 415 35.62 12.25 3.15
CA ASP A 415 35.69 11.03 2.34
C ASP A 415 34.41 10.85 1.51
N GLU A 416 33.25 11.09 2.12
CA GLU A 416 31.96 11.05 1.43
C GLU A 416 31.89 12.09 0.32
N ARG A 417 32.37 13.30 0.60
CA ARG A 417 32.47 14.39 -0.39
C ARG A 417 33.36 14.01 -1.57
N SER A 418 34.56 13.51 -1.29
CA SER A 418 35.52 13.08 -2.31
C SER A 418 34.99 11.92 -3.16
N GLN A 419 34.37 10.92 -2.54
CA GLN A 419 33.74 9.79 -3.24
C GLN A 419 32.60 10.24 -4.15
N THR A 420 31.74 11.14 -3.66
CA THR A 420 30.63 11.68 -4.46
C THR A 420 31.16 12.43 -5.67
N LEU A 421 32.18 13.28 -5.51
CA LEU A 421 32.77 14.02 -6.62
C LEU A 421 33.42 13.07 -7.65
N ASN A 422 34.16 12.06 -7.21
CA ASN A 422 34.79 11.08 -8.10
C ASN A 422 33.78 10.30 -8.93
N LEU A 423 32.60 9.98 -8.36
CA LEU A 423 31.53 9.29 -9.08
C LEU A 423 30.82 10.19 -10.09
N LEU A 424 30.67 11.48 -9.77
CA LEU A 424 30.13 12.48 -10.70
C LEU A 424 31.09 12.69 -11.88
N ASP A 425 32.40 12.65 -11.64
CA ASP A 425 33.43 12.63 -12.69
C ASP A 425 33.61 11.24 -13.33
N GLY A 426 32.62 10.36 -13.25
CA GLY A 426 32.64 9.03 -13.85
C GLY A 426 31.71 8.88 -15.06
N GLU A 427 31.51 7.64 -15.48
CA GLU A 427 30.57 7.26 -16.54
C GLU A 427 29.12 7.21 -16.05
N ILE A 428 28.57 8.36 -15.67
CA ILE A 428 27.28 8.46 -14.98
C ILE A 428 26.10 7.89 -15.78
N TYR A 429 26.17 7.88 -17.12
CA TYR A 429 25.09 7.35 -17.96
C TYR A 429 24.84 5.86 -17.72
N THR A 430 25.87 5.10 -17.38
CA THR A 430 25.79 3.65 -17.14
C THR A 430 24.96 3.32 -15.88
N VAL A 431 24.85 4.29 -14.96
CA VAL A 431 24.07 4.17 -13.74
C VAL A 431 22.63 4.65 -14.00
N VAL A 432 21.78 3.72 -14.47
CA VAL A 432 20.41 3.98 -14.95
C VAL A 432 19.58 4.89 -14.04
N ARG A 433 19.63 4.67 -12.72
CA ARG A 433 18.84 5.43 -11.73
C ARG A 433 19.44 6.77 -11.32
N LEU A 434 20.69 7.05 -11.69
CA LEU A 434 21.41 8.25 -11.28
C LEU A 434 21.47 9.30 -12.39
N ARG A 435 21.67 8.85 -13.64
CA ARG A 435 21.90 9.75 -14.79
C ARG A 435 20.85 10.84 -14.94
N LEU A 436 19.56 10.48 -14.87
CA LEU A 436 18.46 11.43 -15.07
C LEU A 436 18.35 12.38 -13.88
N TYR A 437 18.52 11.85 -12.67
CA TYR A 437 18.51 12.63 -11.43
C TYR A 437 19.57 13.74 -11.47
N VAL A 438 20.83 13.40 -11.74
CA VAL A 438 21.92 14.39 -11.75
C VAL A 438 21.74 15.44 -12.85
N LEU A 439 21.30 15.03 -14.04
CA LEU A 439 21.05 15.97 -15.14
C LEU A 439 19.90 16.94 -14.84
N LEU A 440 18.83 16.46 -14.19
CA LEU A 440 17.73 17.33 -13.72
C LEU A 440 18.20 18.31 -12.65
N ARG A 441 19.11 17.89 -11.75
CA ARG A 441 19.70 18.77 -10.72
C ARG A 441 20.65 19.82 -11.30
N LEU A 442 21.39 19.46 -12.34
CA LEU A 442 22.18 20.42 -13.12
C LEU A 442 21.26 21.45 -13.80
N ASP A 443 20.22 20.98 -14.48
CA ASP A 443 19.30 21.84 -15.22
C ASP A 443 18.52 22.81 -14.29
N SER A 444 18.09 22.34 -13.12
CA SER A 444 17.44 23.21 -12.12
C SER A 444 18.39 24.30 -11.58
N THR A 445 19.67 23.97 -11.40
CA THR A 445 20.70 24.94 -10.98
C THR A 445 20.93 26.02 -12.04
N LEU A 446 20.90 25.64 -13.32
CA LEU A 446 21.09 26.57 -14.45
C LEU A 446 19.86 27.46 -14.72
N SER A 447 18.66 27.02 -14.33
CA SER A 447 17.40 27.76 -14.49
C SER A 447 17.06 28.70 -13.33
N SER A 448 17.92 28.81 -12.30
CA SER A 448 17.60 29.50 -11.04
C SER A 448 16.32 28.98 -10.37
N GLY A 449 16.00 27.69 -10.53
CA GLY A 449 14.81 27.05 -9.93
C GLY A 449 13.47 27.30 -10.66
N GLY A 450 13.42 28.15 -11.69
CA GLY A 450 12.15 28.55 -12.31
C GLY A 450 11.49 27.53 -13.25
N ALA A 451 12.18 26.43 -13.58
CA ALA A 451 11.70 25.46 -14.58
C ALA A 451 11.20 24.17 -13.92
N ASN A 452 9.89 23.95 -13.96
CA ASN A 452 9.26 22.70 -13.54
C ASN A 452 8.85 21.89 -14.78
N TYR A 453 9.26 20.63 -14.84
CA TYR A 453 9.03 19.76 -15.99
C TYR A 453 8.25 18.51 -15.57
N GLU A 454 7.19 18.18 -16.32
CA GLU A 454 6.57 16.86 -16.19
C GLU A 454 7.54 15.78 -16.69
N HIS A 455 7.97 14.89 -15.78
CA HIS A 455 9.02 13.90 -16.02
C HIS A 455 8.74 12.77 -17.05
N PRO A 456 7.51 12.34 -17.39
CA PRO A 456 7.33 11.08 -18.13
C PRO A 456 7.86 11.12 -19.58
N PHE A 457 8.25 12.28 -20.09
CA PHE A 457 8.75 12.43 -21.46
C PHE A 457 10.22 12.86 -21.57
N ILE A 458 10.94 12.99 -20.44
CA ILE A 458 12.33 13.43 -20.42
C ILE A 458 13.26 12.22 -20.62
N THR A 459 14.21 12.34 -21.53
CA THR A 459 15.24 11.33 -21.81
C THR A 459 16.62 11.97 -21.82
N VAL A 460 17.64 11.12 -21.65
CA VAL A 460 19.05 11.54 -21.73
C VAL A 460 19.54 11.35 -23.16
N GLU A 461 20.00 12.43 -23.77
CA GLU A 461 20.62 12.43 -25.10
C GLU A 461 22.14 12.34 -24.98
N HIS A 462 22.74 11.61 -25.93
CA HIS A 462 24.19 11.63 -26.13
C HIS A 462 24.51 12.49 -27.33
N VAL A 463 25.24 13.59 -27.15
CA VAL A 463 25.64 14.43 -28.28
C VAL A 463 26.58 13.63 -29.19
N LEU A 464 27.71 13.17 -28.65
CA LEU A 464 28.55 12.11 -29.23
C LEU A 464 27.82 10.77 -29.13
N PRO A 465 27.36 10.17 -30.24
CA PRO A 465 26.55 8.96 -30.19
C PRO A 465 27.30 7.74 -29.62
N GLN A 466 26.56 6.80 -29.05
CA GLN A 466 27.13 5.53 -28.57
C GLN A 466 27.69 4.67 -29.71
N ASN A 467 26.98 4.63 -30.85
CA ASN A 467 27.32 3.79 -31.99
C ASN A 467 27.33 4.62 -33.30
N PRO A 468 28.28 5.55 -33.48
CA PRO A 468 28.37 6.35 -34.70
C PRO A 468 28.78 5.47 -35.89
N LYS A 469 28.29 5.82 -37.09
CA LYS A 469 28.63 5.09 -38.33
C LYS A 469 30.13 5.16 -38.62
N ALA A 470 30.65 4.15 -39.33
CA ALA A 470 32.07 4.03 -39.65
C ALA A 470 32.63 5.23 -40.45
N ASP A 471 31.79 5.82 -41.31
CA ASP A 471 32.08 6.93 -42.21
C ASP A 471 31.64 8.29 -41.68
N SER A 472 31.25 8.38 -40.40
CA SER A 472 30.75 9.64 -39.81
C SER A 472 31.85 10.56 -39.32
N ASP A 473 31.57 11.87 -39.32
CA ASP A 473 32.47 12.92 -38.79
C ASP A 473 32.90 12.63 -37.34
N TRP A 474 32.07 11.94 -36.56
CA TRP A 474 32.39 11.52 -35.20
C TRP A 474 33.66 10.67 -35.11
N ARG A 475 33.90 9.77 -36.08
CA ARG A 475 35.11 8.93 -36.11
C ARG A 475 36.33 9.64 -36.65
N ALA A 476 36.16 10.78 -37.31
CA ALA A 476 37.25 11.66 -37.71
C ALA A 476 37.66 12.62 -36.57
N LEU A 477 36.70 12.98 -35.71
CA LEU A 477 36.87 13.94 -34.60
C LEU A 477 37.36 13.31 -33.28
N PHE A 478 37.11 12.01 -33.07
CA PHE A 478 37.46 11.30 -31.84
C PHE A 478 38.22 10.02 -32.16
N THR A 479 39.28 9.73 -31.39
CA THR A 479 39.86 8.38 -31.35
C THR A 479 38.89 7.39 -30.69
N ASP A 480 39.16 6.09 -30.86
CA ASP A 480 38.33 5.07 -30.21
C ASP A 480 38.45 5.14 -28.67
N GLU A 481 39.64 5.48 -28.14
CA GLU A 481 39.89 5.70 -26.72
C GLU A 481 39.15 6.93 -26.19
N GLU A 482 39.20 8.06 -26.90
CA GLU A 482 38.50 9.29 -26.50
C GLU A 482 37.00 9.10 -26.53
N ARG A 483 36.47 8.40 -27.54
CA ARG A 483 35.04 8.10 -27.61
C ARG A 483 34.62 7.23 -26.43
N ALA A 484 35.37 6.16 -26.15
CA ALA A 484 35.09 5.28 -25.01
C ALA A 484 35.10 6.06 -23.68
N TYR A 485 36.06 6.97 -23.51
CA TYR A 485 36.17 7.78 -22.30
C TYR A 485 35.01 8.76 -22.13
N TRP A 486 34.61 9.46 -23.19
CA TRP A 486 33.67 10.59 -23.09
C TRP A 486 32.20 10.22 -23.25
N VAL A 487 31.88 9.15 -23.95
CA VAL A 487 30.51 8.85 -24.38
C VAL A 487 29.51 8.85 -23.22
N HIS A 488 29.87 8.29 -22.06
CA HIS A 488 28.98 8.12 -20.91
C HIS A 488 29.16 9.15 -19.78
N ARG A 489 30.02 10.16 -19.97
CA ARG A 489 30.33 11.20 -18.97
C ARG A 489 29.40 12.40 -19.09
N LEU A 490 29.21 13.13 -17.97
CA LEU A 490 28.31 14.29 -17.85
C LEU A 490 28.44 15.29 -19.00
N ALA A 491 29.66 15.64 -19.40
CA ALA A 491 29.91 16.60 -20.47
C ALA A 491 29.19 16.27 -21.79
N ASN A 492 29.02 14.99 -22.11
CA ASN A 492 28.41 14.54 -23.35
C ASN A 492 26.87 14.38 -23.27
N LEU A 493 26.29 14.50 -22.08
CA LEU A 493 24.89 14.18 -21.83
C LEU A 493 24.04 15.44 -21.75
N LEU A 494 22.86 15.38 -22.37
CA LEU A 494 21.85 16.45 -22.34
C LEU A 494 20.47 15.91 -21.95
N LEU A 495 19.56 16.82 -21.60
CA LEU A 495 18.15 16.52 -21.45
C LEU A 495 17.39 16.83 -22.73
N LEU A 496 16.58 15.88 -23.20
CA LEU A 496 15.67 16.09 -24.32
C LEU A 496 14.32 15.45 -24.05
N THR A 497 13.30 15.85 -24.81
CA THR A 497 12.06 15.07 -24.87
C THR A 497 12.29 13.81 -25.70
N ARG A 498 11.52 12.75 -25.41
CA ARG A 498 11.60 11.47 -26.13
C ARG A 498 11.51 11.64 -27.67
N ARG A 499 10.65 12.54 -28.14
CA ARG A 499 10.48 12.84 -29.57
C ARG A 499 11.75 13.44 -30.17
N LYS A 500 12.32 14.46 -29.53
CA LYS A 500 13.55 15.12 -30.01
C LYS A 500 14.77 14.21 -29.97
N ASN A 501 14.90 13.40 -28.92
CA ASN A 501 15.98 12.44 -28.83
C ASN A 501 15.91 11.41 -29.98
N SER A 502 14.71 10.92 -30.30
CA SER A 502 14.51 10.04 -31.47
C SER A 502 14.83 10.71 -32.81
N GLU A 503 14.56 12.01 -32.95
CA GLU A 503 14.88 12.80 -34.15
C GLU A 503 16.39 13.04 -34.32
N ALA A 504 17.11 13.21 -33.20
CA ALA A 504 18.55 13.46 -33.18
C ALA A 504 19.36 12.24 -33.66
N SER A 505 19.01 11.04 -33.22
CA SER A 505 19.62 9.77 -33.66
C SER A 505 21.17 9.81 -33.63
N ASN A 506 21.84 9.14 -34.57
CA ASN A 506 23.30 9.17 -34.72
C ASN A 506 23.76 10.19 -35.79
N ARG A 507 23.02 11.28 -35.96
CA ARG A 507 23.33 12.35 -36.94
C ARG A 507 24.60 13.13 -36.55
N SER A 508 25.08 13.99 -37.46
CA SER A 508 26.22 14.86 -37.19
C SER A 508 25.90 15.88 -36.09
N PHE A 509 26.94 16.50 -35.50
CA PHE A 509 26.74 17.51 -34.47
C PHE A 509 25.86 18.67 -34.93
N ASP A 510 26.10 19.19 -36.14
CA ASP A 510 25.36 20.34 -36.68
C ASP A 510 23.88 20.00 -36.92
N GLU A 511 23.61 18.80 -37.43
CA GLU A 511 22.24 18.31 -37.61
C GLU A 511 21.51 18.13 -36.27
N LYS A 512 22.20 17.54 -35.27
CA LYS A 512 21.66 17.38 -33.91
C LYS A 512 21.38 18.73 -33.26
N LYS A 513 22.36 19.64 -33.28
CA LYS A 513 22.27 20.99 -32.74
C LYS A 513 21.09 21.74 -33.33
N SER A 514 20.93 21.70 -34.66
CA SER A 514 19.77 22.29 -35.33
C SER A 514 18.46 21.61 -34.90
N GLY A 515 18.43 20.28 -34.88
CA GLY A 515 17.26 19.49 -34.48
C GLY A 515 16.83 19.67 -33.01
N TYR A 516 17.74 20.04 -32.11
CA TYR A 516 17.39 20.32 -30.71
C TYR A 516 16.48 21.54 -30.59
N PHE A 517 16.67 22.58 -31.41
CA PHE A 517 15.96 23.86 -31.28
C PHE A 517 15.01 24.18 -32.42
N THR A 518 15.03 23.39 -33.50
CA THR A 518 14.15 23.55 -34.66
C THR A 518 13.31 22.29 -34.89
N GLY A 519 12.33 22.36 -35.79
CA GLY A 519 11.53 21.20 -36.21
C GLY A 519 10.08 21.21 -35.70
N ARG A 520 9.33 20.16 -36.09
CA ARG A 520 7.88 20.03 -35.82
C ARG A 520 7.56 19.77 -34.34
N SER A 521 8.55 19.35 -33.57
CA SER A 521 8.45 18.97 -32.16
C SER A 521 8.76 20.14 -31.19
N GLY A 522 8.90 21.38 -31.69
CA GLY A 522 9.20 22.58 -30.90
C GLY A 522 10.70 22.79 -30.66
N ALA A 523 11.07 23.63 -29.69
CA ALA A 523 12.46 23.79 -29.23
C ALA A 523 12.68 23.04 -27.91
N SER A 524 13.93 22.60 -27.64
CA SER A 524 14.28 22.00 -26.35
C SER A 524 14.10 23.03 -25.22
N PRO A 525 13.36 22.72 -24.14
CA PRO A 525 13.09 23.67 -23.07
C PRO A 525 14.14 23.66 -21.95
N PHE A 526 15.20 22.84 -22.08
CA PHE A 526 16.19 22.60 -21.02
C PHE A 526 17.39 23.54 -21.12
N PRO A 527 17.66 24.41 -20.13
CA PRO A 527 18.85 25.25 -20.09
C PRO A 527 20.17 24.49 -20.24
N LEU A 528 20.28 23.28 -19.67
CA LEU A 528 21.45 22.43 -19.83
C LEU A 528 21.74 22.11 -21.30
N THR A 529 20.68 21.94 -22.10
CA THR A 529 20.74 21.68 -23.54
C THR A 529 21.07 22.94 -24.32
N SER A 530 20.57 24.11 -23.91
CA SER A 530 20.86 25.41 -24.55
C SER A 530 22.34 25.74 -24.60
N GLN A 531 23.15 25.25 -23.67
CA GLN A 531 24.60 25.49 -23.65
C GLN A 531 25.33 25.00 -24.92
N VAL A 532 24.78 24.00 -25.64
CA VAL A 532 25.40 23.50 -26.88
C VAL A 532 25.29 24.50 -28.04
N LEU A 533 24.41 25.52 -27.94
CA LEU A 533 24.28 26.57 -28.95
C LEU A 533 25.58 27.36 -29.13
N HIS A 534 26.35 27.53 -28.05
CA HIS A 534 27.60 28.29 -28.05
C HIS A 534 28.79 27.52 -28.64
N GLN A 535 28.64 26.22 -28.88
CA GLN A 535 29.73 25.38 -29.35
C GLN A 535 29.68 25.22 -30.88
N PRO A 536 30.74 25.62 -31.63
CA PRO A 536 30.78 25.47 -33.08
C PRO A 536 31.07 24.02 -33.51
N LYS A 537 31.81 23.27 -32.69
CA LYS A 537 32.13 21.85 -32.89
C LYS A 537 32.07 21.13 -31.56
N TRP A 538 31.89 19.81 -31.59
CA TRP A 538 31.87 18.96 -30.41
C TRP A 538 33.14 18.10 -30.39
N THR A 539 34.19 18.59 -29.72
CA THR A 539 35.52 17.97 -29.69
C THR A 539 35.90 17.51 -28.27
N PRO A 540 36.95 16.69 -28.10
CA PRO A 540 37.46 16.31 -26.78
C PRO A 540 37.75 17.51 -25.86
N GLU A 541 38.31 18.60 -26.40
CA GLU A 541 38.64 19.81 -25.62
C GLU A 541 37.37 20.50 -25.08
N VAL A 542 36.32 20.57 -25.92
CA VAL A 542 35.01 21.11 -25.51
C VAL A 542 34.40 20.25 -24.41
N LEU A 543 34.49 18.93 -24.53
CA LEU A 543 34.01 18.00 -23.50
C LEU A 543 34.79 18.13 -22.20
N GLN A 544 36.11 18.30 -22.26
CA GLN A 544 36.95 18.49 -21.07
C GLN A 544 36.60 19.79 -20.33
N GLN A 545 36.44 20.90 -21.05
CA GLN A 545 36.03 22.18 -20.46
C GLN A 545 34.64 22.05 -19.83
N ARG A 546 33.68 21.50 -20.59
CA ARG A 546 32.31 21.33 -20.13
C ARG A 546 32.20 20.39 -18.91
N GLN A 547 33.01 19.33 -18.86
CA GLN A 547 33.07 18.45 -17.69
C GLN A 547 33.45 19.23 -16.43
N GLY A 548 34.49 20.07 -16.51
CA GLY A 548 34.92 20.92 -15.40
C GLY A 548 33.84 21.92 -14.95
N GLU A 549 33.19 22.59 -15.89
CA GLU A 549 32.10 23.54 -15.61
C GLU A 549 30.91 22.87 -14.92
N LEU A 550 30.43 21.74 -15.46
CA LEU A 550 29.29 21.01 -14.89
C LEU A 550 29.62 20.42 -13.50
N LEU A 551 30.84 19.91 -13.32
CA LEU A 551 31.30 19.44 -12.01
C LEU A 551 31.39 20.58 -10.99
N SER A 552 31.83 21.78 -11.41
CA SER A 552 31.84 22.96 -10.52
C SER A 552 30.44 23.30 -10.03
N HIS A 553 29.45 23.32 -10.93
CA HIS A 553 28.05 23.57 -10.54
C HIS A 553 27.52 22.53 -9.55
N LEU A 554 27.82 21.24 -9.76
CA LEU A 554 27.39 20.19 -8.83
C LEU A 554 28.13 20.26 -7.48
N LYS A 555 29.41 20.64 -7.51
CA LYS A 555 30.22 20.86 -6.32
C LYS A 555 29.64 21.99 -5.46
N ASP A 556 29.24 23.09 -6.08
CA ASP A 556 28.62 24.22 -5.40
C ASP A 556 27.22 23.86 -4.88
N LEU A 557 26.40 23.19 -5.70
CA LEU A 557 25.03 22.76 -5.35
C LEU A 557 25.02 21.88 -4.09
N TRP A 558 25.87 20.87 -4.04
CA TRP A 558 25.92 19.90 -2.95
C TRP A 558 27.02 20.17 -1.93
N ARG A 559 27.76 21.28 -2.04
CA ARG A 559 28.88 21.63 -1.15
C ARG A 559 29.83 20.43 -0.97
N LEU A 560 30.34 19.92 -2.11
CA LEU A 560 31.24 18.76 -2.16
C LEU A 560 32.70 19.16 -1.95
#